data_AF-A0A2N1MIU8-F1
#
_entry.id   AF-A0A2N1MIU8-F1
#
_cell.length_a   1.000
_cell.length_b   1.000
_cell.length_c   1.000
_cell.angle_alpha   90.00
_cell.angle_beta   90.00
_cell.angle_gamma   90.00
#
_symmetry.space_group_name_H-M   'P 1'
#
loop_
_entity.id
_entity.type
_entity.pdbx_description
1 polymer ?
#
loop_
_entity_poly.entity_id
_entity_poly.type
_entity_poly.pdbx_seq_one_letter_code
_entity_poly.pdbx_strand_id
1 'polypeptide(L)'
;MNKNKRDDIAGFLASLSNIIKKNPTLGEKIALCNSCHMALRNMYKNISDRGEVTKEKIKNAVLNGSYTFGRDEKEDKCFVTLKYTSRTFKSEMLMTYNMNEILDLRGRALLIAKPKISVINDKDDEISKNILDEFTVQVDIAQEIINVVSVLMQLGHFDYRRFENELMGTDRMKDYLKFLKNELKNWQTIVDHAQEQCYYLTFFPARHILAFHDYFTSEKLDEENEEECKTLVRFVNNKAKLPFRKDVQGISRGSKDYRKILCEIGNELEKIFKKIPKQSRGGLKAVGTTGQRATLDIVKKGKLFIAACADKTRVPNIIMSLYANNGNYPEPWQLLICTTSTTMEELTIFIKRSFFASKNGYENHLF
;
A
#
# COMPACT_ATOMS: atom_id res chain seq x y z
N MET A 1 -8.48 -50.78 -48.85
CA MET A 1 -9.88 -50.42 -49.18
C MET A 1 -10.80 -51.00 -48.11
N ASN A 2 -11.20 -50.22 -47.10
CA ASN A 2 -12.20 -50.69 -46.13
C ASN A 2 -13.47 -49.88 -46.32
N LYS A 3 -14.51 -50.60 -46.76
CA LYS A 3 -15.79 -50.10 -47.21
C LYS A 3 -16.45 -49.27 -46.11
N ASN A 4 -16.90 -48.07 -46.48
CA ASN A 4 -17.95 -47.32 -45.80
C ASN A 4 -19.09 -48.28 -45.45
N LYS A 5 -19.15 -48.74 -44.19
CA LYS A 5 -20.40 -49.24 -43.61
C LYS A 5 -21.33 -48.03 -43.61
N ARG A 6 -22.22 -47.96 -44.60
CA ARG A 6 -23.44 -47.19 -44.44
C ARG A 6 -24.10 -47.79 -43.21
N ASP A 7 -24.08 -47.06 -42.11
CA ASP A 7 -24.93 -47.35 -40.96
C ASP A 7 -26.36 -47.33 -41.51
N ASP A 8 -26.89 -48.54 -41.73
CA ASP A 8 -28.30 -48.72 -42.05
C ASP A 8 -29.12 -47.99 -40.98
N ILE A 9 -30.23 -47.37 -41.39
CA ILE A 9 -31.19 -46.74 -40.49
C ILE A 9 -31.54 -47.70 -39.35
N ALA A 10 -31.61 -49.01 -39.64
CA ALA A 10 -31.79 -50.05 -38.63
C ALA A 10 -30.68 -50.08 -37.57
N GLY A 11 -29.41 -49.91 -37.97
CA GLY A 11 -28.26 -49.85 -37.06
C GLY A 11 -28.25 -48.59 -36.20
N PHE A 12 -28.64 -47.44 -36.78
CA PHE A 12 -28.82 -46.20 -36.03
C PHE A 12 -29.96 -46.32 -35.00
N LEU A 13 -31.12 -46.84 -35.40
CA LEU A 13 -32.26 -47.06 -34.51
C LEU A 13 -31.97 -48.06 -33.40
N ALA A 14 -31.22 -49.14 -33.70
CA ALA A 14 -30.78 -50.09 -32.68
C ALA A 14 -29.86 -49.43 -31.64
N SER A 15 -28.94 -48.57 -32.09
CA SER A 15 -28.06 -47.79 -31.21
C SER A 15 -28.85 -46.80 -30.35
N LEU A 16 -29.79 -46.07 -30.96
CA LEU A 16 -30.68 -45.14 -30.26
C LEU A 16 -31.56 -45.87 -29.23
N SER A 17 -32.10 -47.04 -29.58
CA SER A 17 -32.87 -47.90 -28.68
C SER A 17 -32.04 -48.34 -27.47
N ASN A 18 -30.79 -48.75 -27.68
CA ASN A 18 -29.88 -49.07 -26.57
C ASN A 18 -29.62 -47.88 -25.65
N ILE A 19 -29.50 -46.67 -26.20
CA ILE A 19 -29.30 -45.43 -25.42
C ILE A 19 -30.56 -45.10 -24.60
N ILE A 20 -31.74 -45.20 -25.20
CA ILE A 20 -33.03 -44.96 -24.53
C ILE A 20 -33.25 -45.99 -23.41
N LYS A 21 -32.93 -47.27 -23.65
CA LYS A 21 -33.01 -48.33 -22.61
C LYS A 21 -32.11 -48.03 -21.40
N LYS A 22 -30.94 -47.43 -21.63
CA LYS A 22 -30.03 -47.02 -20.55
C LYS A 22 -30.48 -45.74 -19.83
N ASN A 23 -31.27 -44.89 -20.48
CA ASN A 23 -31.76 -43.63 -19.94
C ASN A 23 -33.26 -43.45 -20.25
N PRO A 24 -34.16 -44.10 -19.49
CA PRO A 24 -35.58 -44.11 -19.80
C PRO A 24 -36.22 -42.70 -19.78
N THR A 25 -35.67 -41.76 -19.02
CA THR A 25 -36.14 -40.37 -18.96
C THR A 25 -35.58 -39.48 -20.09
N LEU A 26 -34.87 -40.04 -21.08
CA LEU A 26 -34.20 -39.25 -22.12
C LEU A 26 -35.21 -38.49 -22.99
N GLY A 27 -36.35 -39.12 -23.33
CA GLY A 27 -37.42 -38.48 -24.08
C GLY A 27 -37.99 -37.26 -23.35
N GLU A 28 -38.24 -37.39 -22.05
CA GLU A 28 -38.71 -36.30 -21.20
C GLU A 28 -37.69 -35.16 -21.09
N LYS A 29 -36.39 -35.49 -20.97
CA LYS A 29 -35.31 -34.49 -20.95
C LYS A 29 -35.21 -33.72 -22.28
N ILE A 30 -35.36 -34.38 -23.42
CA ILE A 30 -35.39 -33.73 -24.74
C ILE A 30 -36.62 -32.83 -24.86
N ALA A 31 -37.80 -33.30 -24.42
CA ALA A 31 -39.02 -32.51 -24.42
C ALA A 31 -38.89 -31.27 -23.51
N LEU A 32 -38.27 -31.42 -22.33
CA LEU A 32 -37.96 -30.32 -21.41
C LEU A 32 -37.03 -29.31 -22.08
N CYS A 33 -35.92 -29.74 -22.69
CA CYS A 33 -35.01 -28.86 -23.43
C CYS A 33 -35.71 -28.10 -24.56
N ASN A 34 -36.63 -28.76 -25.29
CA ASN A 34 -37.39 -28.12 -26.36
C ASN A 34 -38.38 -27.08 -25.80
N SER A 35 -39.04 -27.38 -24.68
CA SER A 35 -39.93 -26.42 -23.99
C SER A 35 -39.17 -25.20 -23.44
N CYS A 36 -37.88 -25.38 -23.07
CA CYS A 36 -36.99 -24.31 -22.61
C CYS A 36 -36.14 -23.68 -23.72
N HIS A 37 -36.43 -23.90 -25.02
CA HIS A 37 -35.54 -23.46 -26.11
C HIS A 37 -35.31 -21.93 -26.11
N MET A 38 -36.32 -21.14 -25.72
CA MET A 38 -36.20 -19.68 -25.62
C MET A 38 -35.23 -19.27 -24.52
N ALA A 39 -35.25 -19.96 -23.37
CA ALA A 39 -34.32 -19.70 -22.27
C ALA A 39 -32.88 -20.07 -22.67
N LEU A 40 -32.70 -21.20 -23.37
CA LEU A 40 -31.39 -21.62 -23.89
C LEU A 40 -30.86 -20.66 -24.96
N ARG A 41 -31.73 -20.16 -25.85
CA ARG A 41 -31.36 -19.18 -26.88
C ARG A 41 -31.02 -17.82 -26.27
N ASN A 42 -31.77 -17.39 -25.26
CA ASN A 42 -31.47 -16.16 -24.52
C ASN A 42 -30.17 -16.30 -23.71
N MET A 43 -29.93 -17.45 -23.10
CA MET A 43 -28.67 -17.76 -22.43
C MET A 43 -27.50 -17.72 -23.43
N TYR A 44 -27.64 -18.35 -24.60
CA TYR A 44 -26.63 -18.29 -25.65
C TYR A 44 -26.37 -16.86 -26.13
N LYS A 45 -27.42 -16.06 -26.40
CA LYS A 45 -27.28 -14.65 -26.78
C LYS A 45 -26.58 -13.83 -25.69
N ASN A 46 -27.01 -13.96 -24.44
CA ASN A 46 -26.39 -13.25 -23.33
C ASN A 46 -24.91 -13.63 -23.13
N ILE A 47 -24.54 -14.88 -23.40
CA ILE A 47 -23.14 -15.35 -23.35
C ILE A 47 -22.36 -14.85 -24.57
N SER A 48 -22.96 -14.91 -25.77
CA SER A 48 -22.38 -14.44 -27.03
C SER A 48 -22.12 -12.94 -27.01
N ASP A 49 -23.05 -12.16 -26.46
CA ASP A 49 -23.01 -10.70 -26.44
C ASP A 49 -22.19 -10.15 -25.25
N ARG A 50 -21.79 -11.02 -24.30
CA ARG A 50 -21.01 -10.64 -23.10
C ARG A 50 -19.66 -10.01 -23.46
N GLY A 51 -19.04 -10.49 -24.55
CA GLY A 51 -17.79 -9.93 -25.07
C GLY A 51 -17.99 -8.51 -25.59
N GLU A 52 -19.04 -8.29 -26.38
CA GLU A 52 -19.37 -6.98 -26.97
C GLU A 52 -19.76 -5.95 -25.90
N VAL A 53 -20.55 -6.34 -24.89
CA VAL A 53 -20.87 -5.47 -23.75
C VAL A 53 -19.60 -5.06 -22.99
N THR A 54 -18.63 -5.98 -22.86
CA THR A 54 -17.36 -5.68 -22.17
C THR A 54 -16.48 -4.76 -23.00
N LYS A 55 -16.38 -4.98 -24.32
CA LYS A 55 -15.67 -4.08 -25.24
C LYS A 55 -16.24 -2.66 -25.19
N GLU A 56 -17.57 -2.53 -25.20
CA GLU A 56 -18.23 -1.21 -25.15
C GLU A 56 -17.97 -0.49 -23.82
N LYS A 57 -17.99 -1.22 -22.69
CA LYS A 57 -17.60 -0.64 -21.39
C LYS A 57 -16.15 -0.14 -21.40
N ILE A 58 -15.23 -0.94 -21.93
CA ILE A 58 -13.81 -0.58 -22.01
C ILE A 58 -13.60 0.62 -22.94
N LYS A 59 -14.28 0.64 -24.09
CA LYS A 59 -14.24 1.77 -25.02
C LYS A 59 -14.70 3.07 -24.36
N ASN A 60 -15.81 3.04 -23.63
CA ASN A 60 -16.29 4.20 -22.90
C ASN A 60 -15.34 4.61 -21.77
N ALA A 61 -14.73 3.65 -21.07
CA ALA A 61 -13.71 3.91 -20.06
C ALA A 61 -12.46 4.57 -20.64
N VAL A 62 -11.97 4.13 -21.81
CA VAL A 62 -10.76 4.69 -22.42
C VAL A 62 -11.02 6.09 -22.98
N LEU A 63 -12.14 6.28 -23.67
CA LEU A 63 -12.42 7.52 -24.41
C LEU A 63 -13.02 8.62 -23.54
N ASN A 64 -13.90 8.23 -22.60
CA ASN A 64 -14.70 9.17 -21.81
C ASN A 64 -14.54 8.93 -20.30
N GLY A 65 -13.64 8.04 -19.90
CA GLY A 65 -13.42 7.71 -18.50
C GLY A 65 -12.49 8.66 -17.80
N SER A 66 -12.82 8.90 -16.55
CA SER A 66 -12.06 9.70 -15.61
C SER A 66 -11.67 8.86 -14.41
N TYR A 67 -10.38 8.83 -14.10
CA TYR A 67 -9.81 8.17 -12.94
C TYR A 67 -9.67 9.20 -11.82
N THR A 68 -10.45 9.04 -10.75
CA THR A 68 -10.32 9.83 -9.53
C THR A 68 -9.52 9.04 -8.51
N PHE A 69 -8.37 9.58 -8.11
CA PHE A 69 -7.52 9.06 -7.05
C PHE A 69 -7.78 9.83 -5.77
N GLY A 70 -7.89 9.13 -4.64
CA GLY A 70 -8.13 9.75 -3.35
C GLY A 70 -7.41 9.03 -2.22
N ARG A 71 -7.40 9.64 -1.03
CA ARG A 71 -6.87 9.01 0.20
C ARG A 71 -7.95 8.22 0.92
N ASP A 72 -7.66 6.96 1.24
CA ASP A 72 -8.39 6.22 2.26
C ASP A 72 -7.79 6.54 3.63
N GLU A 73 -8.54 7.29 4.45
CA GLU A 73 -8.11 7.72 5.78
C GLU A 73 -7.90 6.54 6.75
N LYS A 74 -8.51 5.37 6.50
CA LYS A 74 -8.39 4.21 7.40
C LYS A 74 -7.14 3.39 7.11
N GLU A 75 -6.78 3.26 5.84
CA GLU A 75 -5.65 2.43 5.41
C GLU A 75 -4.36 3.20 5.15
N ASP A 76 -4.39 4.54 5.18
CA ASP A 76 -3.29 5.40 4.74
C ASP A 76 -2.77 5.03 3.34
N LYS A 77 -3.72 4.70 2.46
CA LYS A 77 -3.45 4.28 1.08
C LYS A 77 -4.27 5.11 0.10
N CYS A 78 -3.77 5.14 -1.13
CA CYS A 78 -4.52 5.69 -2.24
C CYS A 78 -5.55 4.66 -2.75
N PHE A 79 -6.77 5.12 -3.02
CA PHE A 79 -7.76 4.38 -3.79
C PHE A 79 -7.96 5.03 -5.15
N VAL A 80 -8.53 4.28 -6.09
CA VAL A 80 -8.95 4.79 -7.39
C VAL A 80 -10.40 4.44 -7.67
N THR A 81 -11.10 5.36 -8.32
CA THR A 81 -12.41 5.11 -8.94
C THR A 81 -12.37 5.55 -10.39
N LEU A 82 -12.96 4.75 -11.28
CA LEU A 82 -13.13 5.08 -12.69
C LEU A 82 -14.59 5.43 -12.93
N LYS A 83 -14.85 6.61 -13.49
CA LYS A 83 -16.19 7.09 -13.81
C LYS A 83 -16.30 7.44 -15.27
N TYR A 84 -17.42 7.08 -15.89
CA TYR A 84 -17.81 7.61 -17.19
C TYR A 84 -19.32 7.64 -17.31
N THR A 85 -19.81 8.51 -18.18
CA THR A 85 -21.23 8.61 -18.46
C THR A 85 -21.59 7.74 -19.65
N SER A 86 -22.46 6.75 -19.43
CA SER A 86 -22.99 5.89 -20.48
C SER A 86 -24.28 6.49 -21.01
N ARG A 87 -24.27 6.93 -22.27
CA ARG A 87 -25.49 7.41 -22.95
C ARG A 87 -26.12 6.28 -23.74
N THR A 88 -27.34 5.93 -23.36
CA THR A 88 -28.23 5.11 -24.20
C THR A 88 -29.34 5.99 -24.75
N PHE A 89 -30.01 5.55 -25.83
CA PHE A 89 -31.12 6.29 -26.46
C PHE A 89 -32.27 6.69 -25.49
N LYS A 90 -32.32 6.13 -24.27
CA LYS A 90 -33.41 6.33 -23.30
C LYS A 90 -32.96 6.89 -21.94
N SER A 91 -31.65 6.90 -21.63
CA SER A 91 -31.15 7.32 -20.32
C SER A 91 -29.65 7.59 -20.35
N GLU A 92 -29.25 8.62 -19.59
CA GLU A 92 -27.85 8.91 -19.23
C GLU A 92 -27.58 8.30 -17.86
N MET A 93 -26.67 7.31 -17.80
CA MET A 93 -26.33 6.60 -16.58
C MET A 93 -24.85 6.80 -16.25
N LEU A 94 -24.56 7.29 -15.04
CA LEU A 94 -23.20 7.39 -14.53
C LEU A 94 -22.71 6.02 -14.10
N MET A 95 -21.68 5.52 -14.76
CA MET A 95 -21.02 4.27 -14.39
C MET A 95 -19.84 4.60 -13.49
N THR A 96 -19.73 3.90 -12.36
CA THR A 96 -18.61 4.04 -11.41
C THR A 96 -18.04 2.66 -11.15
N TYR A 97 -16.71 2.54 -11.19
CA TYR A 97 -15.98 1.30 -10.95
C TYR A 97 -14.91 1.51 -9.89
N ASN A 98 -14.84 0.62 -8.92
CA ASN A 98 -13.76 0.56 -7.95
C ASN A 98 -12.56 -0.25 -8.51
N MET A 99 -11.45 -0.28 -7.76
CA MET A 99 -10.23 -0.95 -8.20
C MET A 99 -10.42 -2.45 -8.55
N ASN A 100 -11.22 -3.19 -7.79
CA ASN A 100 -11.45 -4.62 -8.05
C ASN A 100 -12.25 -4.82 -9.35
N GLU A 101 -13.22 -3.96 -9.61
CA GLU A 101 -14.03 -4.00 -10.82
C GLU A 101 -13.21 -3.58 -12.05
N ILE A 102 -12.31 -2.59 -11.90
CA ILE A 102 -11.35 -2.20 -12.93
C ILE A 102 -10.41 -3.38 -13.28
N LEU A 103 -9.92 -4.11 -12.28
CA LEU A 103 -9.08 -5.29 -12.50
C LEU A 103 -9.84 -6.46 -13.16
N ASP A 104 -11.12 -6.68 -12.81
CA ASP A 104 -11.97 -7.65 -13.52
C ASP A 104 -12.13 -7.26 -15.00
N LEU A 105 -12.39 -5.98 -15.29
CA LEU A 105 -12.46 -5.47 -16.66
C LEU A 105 -11.13 -5.67 -17.40
N ARG A 106 -9.99 -5.39 -16.76
CA ARG A 106 -8.64 -5.64 -17.32
C ARG A 106 -8.43 -7.12 -17.62
N GLY A 107 -8.77 -8.00 -16.68
CA GLY A 107 -8.68 -9.45 -16.88
C GLY A 107 -9.49 -9.93 -18.07
N ARG A 108 -10.71 -9.39 -18.25
CA ARG A 108 -11.55 -9.69 -19.41
C ARG A 108 -11.00 -9.09 -20.70
N ALA A 109 -10.47 -7.87 -20.66
CA ALA A 109 -9.83 -7.22 -21.81
C ALA A 109 -8.72 -8.11 -22.39
N LEU A 110 -7.84 -8.61 -21.51
CA LEU A 110 -6.74 -9.51 -21.87
C LEU A 110 -7.22 -10.85 -22.45
N LEU A 111 -8.36 -11.38 -21.99
CA LEU A 111 -8.94 -12.60 -22.55
C LEU A 111 -9.55 -12.35 -23.94
N ILE A 112 -10.17 -11.19 -24.16
CA ILE A 112 -10.78 -10.80 -25.44
C ILE A 112 -9.72 -10.47 -26.48
N ALA A 113 -8.62 -9.83 -26.08
CA ALA A 113 -7.52 -9.42 -26.97
C ALA A 113 -6.70 -10.59 -27.53
N LYS A 114 -6.86 -11.82 -27.00
CA LYS A 114 -6.18 -13.01 -27.54
C LYS A 114 -6.64 -13.28 -28.97
N PRO A 115 -5.71 -13.53 -29.91
CA PRO A 115 -6.06 -13.73 -31.31
C PRO A 115 -6.95 -14.97 -31.47
N LYS A 116 -8.08 -14.79 -32.16
CA LYS A 116 -8.86 -15.92 -32.68
C LYS A 116 -8.07 -16.51 -33.85
N ILE A 117 -8.04 -17.84 -33.96
CA ILE A 117 -7.31 -18.59 -35.01
C ILE A 117 -7.88 -18.31 -36.43
N SER A 118 -8.96 -17.55 -36.56
CA SER A 118 -9.62 -17.21 -37.83
C SER A 118 -8.99 -16.00 -38.53
N VAL A 119 -8.54 -16.23 -39.77
CA VAL A 119 -7.75 -15.34 -40.64
C VAL A 119 -8.59 -14.25 -41.34
N ILE A 120 -9.43 -13.52 -40.62
CA ILE A 120 -10.15 -12.38 -41.19
C ILE A 120 -9.82 -11.14 -40.35
N ASN A 121 -8.85 -10.36 -40.83
CA ASN A 121 -8.48 -9.07 -40.26
C ASN A 121 -9.49 -8.00 -40.74
N ASP A 122 -10.56 -7.79 -39.99
CA ASP A 122 -11.40 -6.61 -40.16
C ASP A 122 -10.79 -5.40 -39.43
N LYS A 123 -10.86 -4.21 -40.04
CA LYS A 123 -10.33 -2.96 -39.45
C LYS A 123 -10.97 -2.62 -38.09
N ASP A 124 -12.21 -3.03 -37.87
CA ASP A 124 -12.92 -2.83 -36.60
C ASP A 124 -12.34 -3.69 -35.47
N ASP A 125 -11.79 -4.87 -35.79
CA ASP A 125 -11.11 -5.73 -34.82
C ASP A 125 -9.75 -5.14 -34.40
N GLU A 126 -9.05 -4.44 -35.30
CA GLU A 126 -7.79 -3.75 -35.02
C GLU A 126 -7.99 -2.53 -34.10
N ILE A 127 -9.00 -1.70 -34.39
CA ILE A 127 -9.37 -0.55 -33.52
C ILE A 127 -9.79 -1.03 -32.14
N SER A 128 -10.59 -2.11 -32.09
CA SER A 128 -11.01 -2.72 -30.82
C SER A 128 -9.82 -3.25 -30.02
N LYS A 129 -8.85 -3.88 -30.67
CA LYS A 129 -7.63 -4.36 -30.02
C LYS A 129 -6.79 -3.22 -29.45
N ASN A 130 -6.58 -2.15 -30.22
CA ASN A 130 -5.86 -0.97 -29.74
C ASN A 130 -6.51 -0.35 -28.50
N ILE A 131 -7.85 -0.28 -28.46
CA ILE A 131 -8.59 0.23 -27.29
C ILE A 131 -8.44 -0.70 -26.07
N LEU A 132 -8.46 -2.02 -26.26
CA LEU A 132 -8.26 -2.99 -25.18
C LEU A 132 -6.84 -2.93 -24.61
N ASP A 133 -5.84 -2.78 -25.47
CA ASP A 133 -4.44 -2.62 -25.09
C ASP A 133 -4.23 -1.29 -24.35
N GLU A 134 -4.82 -0.21 -24.86
CA GLU A 134 -4.79 1.12 -24.22
C GLU A 134 -5.42 1.11 -22.83
N PHE A 135 -6.56 0.44 -22.66
CA PHE A 135 -7.18 0.27 -21.35
C PHE A 135 -6.25 -0.48 -20.39
N THR A 136 -5.59 -1.53 -20.86
CA THR A 136 -4.63 -2.30 -20.04
C THR A 136 -3.49 -1.40 -19.56
N VAL A 137 -2.97 -0.54 -20.44
CA VAL A 137 -1.94 0.46 -20.11
C VAL A 137 -2.46 1.46 -19.07
N GLN A 138 -3.67 2.00 -19.23
CA GLN A 138 -4.26 2.91 -18.24
C GLN A 138 -4.38 2.27 -16.86
N VAL A 139 -4.84 1.02 -16.78
CA VAL A 139 -5.01 0.31 -15.51
C VAL A 139 -3.66 -0.02 -14.85
N ASP A 140 -2.63 -0.31 -15.64
CA ASP A 140 -1.27 -0.54 -15.12
C ASP A 140 -0.67 0.77 -14.57
N ILE A 141 -0.86 1.89 -15.28
CA ILE A 141 -0.46 3.22 -14.78
C ILE A 141 -1.23 3.59 -13.52
N ALA A 142 -2.54 3.34 -13.46
CA ALA A 142 -3.36 3.63 -12.28
C ALA A 142 -2.85 2.86 -11.04
N GLN A 143 -2.47 1.58 -11.20
CA GLN A 143 -1.83 0.81 -10.12
C GLN A 143 -0.52 1.43 -9.66
N GLU A 144 0.33 1.87 -10.60
CA GLU A 144 1.58 2.55 -10.23
C GLU A 144 1.34 3.88 -9.51
N ILE A 145 0.36 4.68 -9.95
CA ILE A 145 -0.03 5.92 -9.27
C ILE A 145 -0.47 5.61 -7.84
N ILE A 146 -1.35 4.61 -7.64
CA ILE A 146 -1.80 4.18 -6.30
C ILE A 146 -0.61 3.83 -5.42
N ASN A 147 0.36 3.07 -5.95
CA ASN A 147 1.54 2.66 -5.19
C ASN A 147 2.39 3.87 -4.79
N VAL A 148 2.73 4.75 -5.74
CA VAL A 148 3.60 5.92 -5.48
C VAL A 148 2.92 6.90 -4.51
N VAL A 149 1.63 7.19 -4.70
CA VAL A 149 0.85 8.06 -3.82
C VAL A 149 0.73 7.46 -2.42
N SER A 150 0.48 6.15 -2.30
CA SER A 150 0.42 5.49 -0.99
C SER A 150 1.75 5.60 -0.24
N VAL A 151 2.88 5.46 -0.94
CA VAL A 151 4.20 5.66 -0.32
C VAL A 151 4.41 7.13 0.10
N LEU A 152 4.00 8.10 -0.71
CA LEU A 152 4.04 9.53 -0.34
C LEU A 152 3.22 9.82 0.93
N MET A 153 2.03 9.23 1.03
CA MET A 153 1.16 9.34 2.21
C MET A 153 1.81 8.72 3.45
N GLN A 154 2.36 7.51 3.32
CA GLN A 154 3.02 6.78 4.42
C GLN A 154 4.28 7.50 4.91
N LEU A 155 5.04 8.12 4.01
CA LEU A 155 6.17 8.98 4.35
C LEU A 155 5.74 10.36 4.89
N GLY A 156 4.44 10.57 5.11
CA GLY A 156 3.87 11.77 5.72
C GLY A 156 4.04 13.05 4.89
N HIS A 157 3.97 12.96 3.57
CA HIS A 157 4.01 14.14 2.72
C HIS A 157 2.81 15.06 2.99
N PHE A 158 3.07 16.34 3.32
CA PHE A 158 2.05 17.29 3.77
C PHE A 158 0.89 17.50 2.78
N ASP A 159 1.20 17.64 1.48
CA ASP A 159 0.18 17.84 0.44
C ASP A 159 -0.77 16.65 0.26
N TYR A 160 -0.33 15.43 0.60
CA TYR A 160 -1.13 14.23 0.35
C TYR A 160 -2.10 13.89 1.48
N ARG A 161 -2.20 14.76 2.50
CA ARG A 161 -3.07 14.54 3.65
C ARG A 161 -4.56 14.60 3.32
N ARG A 162 -4.94 15.45 2.36
CA ARG A 162 -6.30 15.60 1.82
C ARG A 162 -6.29 15.44 0.29
N PHE A 163 -5.57 14.42 -0.16
CA PHE A 163 -5.33 14.19 -1.57
C PHE A 163 -6.60 13.76 -2.32
N GLU A 164 -6.91 14.48 -3.38
CA GLU A 164 -7.85 14.07 -4.42
C GLU A 164 -7.33 14.58 -5.76
N ASN A 165 -7.27 13.72 -6.77
CA ASN A 165 -6.85 14.12 -8.11
C ASN A 165 -7.61 13.34 -9.18
N GLU A 166 -8.09 14.05 -10.19
CA GLU A 166 -8.87 13.50 -11.30
C GLU A 166 -8.07 13.56 -12.61
N LEU A 167 -7.94 12.41 -13.29
CA LEU A 167 -7.16 12.27 -14.52
C LEU A 167 -8.01 11.64 -15.62
N MET A 168 -7.98 12.26 -16.80
CA MET A 168 -8.61 11.77 -18.01
C MET A 168 -7.57 11.58 -19.11
N GLY A 169 -7.60 10.42 -19.76
CA GLY A 169 -6.72 10.09 -20.87
C GLY A 169 -5.32 9.62 -20.43
N THR A 170 -4.76 8.72 -21.23
CA THR A 170 -3.54 7.98 -20.90
C THR A 170 -2.29 8.85 -20.81
N ASP A 171 -2.14 9.84 -21.69
CA ASP A 171 -0.96 10.71 -21.69
C ASP A 171 -0.88 11.55 -20.41
N ARG A 172 -2.02 12.09 -19.94
CA ARG A 172 -2.09 12.79 -18.65
C ARG A 172 -1.75 11.87 -17.48
N MET A 173 -2.20 10.61 -17.51
CA MET A 173 -1.83 9.63 -16.49
C MET A 173 -0.33 9.32 -16.49
N LYS A 174 0.30 9.19 -17.67
CA LYS A 174 1.75 8.97 -17.80
C LYS A 174 2.56 10.17 -17.27
N ASP A 175 2.18 11.38 -17.68
CA ASP A 175 2.84 12.62 -17.23
C ASP A 175 2.70 12.80 -15.73
N TYR A 176 1.52 12.53 -15.18
CA TYR A 176 1.27 12.62 -13.74
C TYR A 176 2.06 11.56 -12.96
N LEU A 177 2.13 10.33 -13.45
CA LEU A 177 2.97 9.29 -12.83
C LEU A 177 4.45 9.69 -12.82
N LYS A 178 4.95 10.29 -13.90
CA LYS A 178 6.33 10.80 -13.96
C LYS A 178 6.55 11.92 -12.93
N PHE A 179 5.61 12.85 -12.82
CA PHE A 179 5.61 13.89 -11.80
C PHE A 179 5.66 13.29 -10.39
N LEU A 180 4.78 12.34 -10.07
CA LEU A 180 4.73 11.68 -8.77
C LEU A 180 6.01 10.93 -8.41
N LYS A 181 6.63 10.22 -9.36
CA LYS A 181 7.92 9.54 -9.14
C LYS A 181 9.04 10.53 -8.79
N ASN A 182 9.05 11.70 -9.44
CA ASN A 182 9.99 12.77 -9.10
C ASN A 182 9.69 13.39 -7.73
N GLU A 183 8.41 13.60 -7.43
CA GLU A 183 7.95 14.12 -6.14
C GLU A 183 8.34 13.19 -4.98
N LEU A 184 8.13 11.89 -5.12
CA LEU A 184 8.55 10.88 -4.15
C LEU A 184 10.06 10.93 -3.89
N LYS A 185 10.87 10.99 -4.95
CA LYS A 185 12.33 11.08 -4.82
C LYS A 185 12.76 12.37 -4.10
N ASN A 186 12.15 13.49 -4.45
CA ASN A 186 12.41 14.77 -3.81
C ASN A 186 12.01 14.73 -2.33
N TRP A 187 10.84 14.17 -2.02
CA TRP A 187 10.35 14.02 -0.65
C TRP A 187 11.27 13.17 0.21
N GLN A 188 11.72 12.02 -0.30
CA GLN A 188 12.70 11.18 0.39
C GLN A 188 13.98 11.97 0.69
N THR A 189 14.48 12.74 -0.27
CA THR A 189 15.68 13.57 -0.08
C THR A 189 15.46 14.65 0.99
N ILE A 190 14.29 15.30 1.00
CA ILE A 190 13.91 16.31 2.00
C ILE A 190 13.87 15.69 3.40
N VAL A 191 13.20 14.55 3.55
CA VAL A 191 13.08 13.83 4.83
C VAL A 191 14.44 13.35 5.32
N ASP A 192 15.26 12.78 4.43
CA ASP A 192 16.61 12.31 4.74
C ASP A 192 17.48 13.45 5.29
N HIS A 193 17.52 14.58 4.59
CA HIS A 193 18.26 15.75 5.05
C HIS A 193 17.72 16.33 6.37
N ALA A 194 16.39 16.39 6.53
CA ALA A 194 15.81 16.87 7.78
C ALA A 194 16.19 15.97 8.96
N GLN A 195 16.16 14.64 8.79
CA GLN A 195 16.52 13.67 9.82
C GLN A 195 18.03 13.68 10.14
N GLU A 196 18.89 13.93 9.15
CA GLU A 196 20.33 14.13 9.37
C GLU A 196 20.62 15.39 10.20
N GLN A 197 19.89 16.48 9.95
CA GLN A 197 20.08 17.75 10.65
C GLN A 197 19.42 17.76 12.02
N CYS A 198 18.23 17.17 12.15
CA CYS A 198 17.41 17.18 13.36
C CYS A 198 17.23 15.74 13.86
N TYR A 199 18.19 15.28 14.67
CA TYR A 199 18.25 13.90 15.17
C TYR A 199 16.95 13.41 15.83
N TYR A 200 16.24 14.27 16.56
CA TYR A 200 15.02 13.88 17.27
C TYR A 200 13.84 13.53 16.33
N LEU A 201 13.90 13.90 15.04
CA LEU A 201 12.94 13.42 14.05
C LEU A 201 13.06 11.90 13.85
N THR A 202 14.23 11.30 14.12
CA THR A 202 14.44 9.84 13.98
C THR A 202 13.79 9.01 15.10
N PHE A 203 13.11 9.63 16.06
CA PHE A 203 12.38 8.91 17.11
C PHE A 203 10.94 8.58 16.72
N PHE A 204 10.44 9.19 15.65
CA PHE A 204 9.03 9.21 15.33
C PHE A 204 8.80 8.87 13.86
N PRO A 205 7.86 7.95 13.53
CA PRO A 205 7.36 7.79 12.17
C PRO A 205 6.64 9.06 11.71
N ALA A 206 6.48 9.21 10.39
CA ALA A 206 5.97 10.40 9.75
C ALA A 206 4.57 10.79 10.24
N ARG A 207 3.70 9.81 10.53
CA ARG A 207 2.37 10.09 11.14
C ARG A 207 2.47 10.85 12.47
N HIS A 208 3.45 10.52 13.32
CA HIS A 208 3.66 11.20 14.59
C HIS A 208 4.31 12.57 14.38
N ILE A 209 5.16 12.73 13.35
CA ILE A 209 5.68 14.03 12.93
C ILE A 209 4.54 14.95 12.46
N LEU A 210 3.56 14.41 11.72
CA LEU A 210 2.36 15.14 11.33
C LEU A 210 1.49 15.50 12.54
N ALA A 211 1.37 14.63 13.55
CA ALA A 211 0.69 14.95 14.80
C ALA A 211 1.36 16.13 15.53
N PHE A 212 2.69 16.14 15.62
CA PHE A 212 3.45 17.28 16.15
C PHE A 212 3.25 18.56 15.32
N HIS A 213 3.25 18.44 14.00
CA HIS A 213 2.96 19.58 13.13
C HIS A 213 1.60 20.18 13.46
N ASP A 214 0.56 19.35 13.61
CA ASP A 214 -0.79 19.82 13.95
C ASP A 214 -0.84 20.44 15.33
N TYR A 215 -0.17 19.85 16.32
CA TYR A 215 -0.07 20.40 17.66
C TYR A 215 0.53 21.81 17.66
N PHE A 216 1.66 21.98 16.96
CA PHE A 216 2.41 23.23 16.96
C PHE A 216 1.81 24.31 16.04
N THR A 217 1.04 23.93 15.01
CA THR A 217 0.47 24.88 14.06
C THR A 217 -0.99 25.23 14.32
N SER A 218 -1.77 24.31 14.88
CA SER A 218 -3.21 24.49 15.08
C SER A 218 -3.53 25.55 16.13
N GLU A 219 -4.39 26.49 15.76
CA GLU A 219 -4.93 27.51 16.67
C GLU A 219 -6.05 26.95 17.57
N LYS A 220 -6.71 25.88 17.14
CA LYS A 220 -7.80 25.25 17.87
C LYS A 220 -7.28 24.19 18.82
N LEU A 221 -7.73 24.23 20.06
CA LEU A 221 -7.47 23.16 21.02
C LEU A 221 -7.99 21.83 20.46
N ASP A 222 -7.09 20.85 20.46
CA ASP A 222 -7.34 19.47 20.09
C ASP A 222 -6.73 18.64 21.21
N GLU A 223 -7.58 18.22 22.15
CA GLU A 223 -7.18 17.52 23.37
C GLU A 223 -6.64 16.12 23.05
N GLU A 224 -7.19 15.48 22.03
CA GLU A 224 -6.76 14.15 21.59
C GLU A 224 -5.33 14.20 21.03
N ASN A 225 -5.08 15.12 20.09
CA ASN A 225 -3.75 15.35 19.54
C ASN A 225 -2.75 15.80 20.63
N GLU A 226 -3.17 16.63 21.59
CA GLU A 226 -2.31 17.06 22.69
C GLU A 226 -1.89 15.88 23.58
N GLU A 227 -2.82 14.99 23.96
CA GLU A 227 -2.49 13.80 24.74
C GLU A 227 -1.64 12.80 23.96
N GLU A 228 -1.86 12.67 22.64
CA GLU A 228 -0.99 11.91 21.75
C GLU A 228 0.44 12.47 21.80
N CYS A 229 0.63 13.77 21.53
CA CYS A 229 1.94 14.41 21.57
C CYS A 229 2.61 14.32 22.94
N LYS A 230 1.87 14.45 24.05
CA LYS A 230 2.40 14.23 25.41
C LYS A 230 2.93 12.81 25.58
N THR A 231 2.19 11.82 25.09
CA THR A 231 2.58 10.41 25.15
C THR A 231 3.83 10.15 24.32
N LEU A 232 3.89 10.71 23.10
CA LEU A 232 5.04 10.58 22.19
C LEU A 232 6.32 11.17 22.78
N VAL A 233 6.25 12.35 23.39
CA VAL A 233 7.42 12.97 24.02
C VAL A 233 7.87 12.15 25.25
N ARG A 234 6.93 11.62 26.03
CA ARG A 234 7.22 10.74 27.18
C ARG A 234 7.81 9.39 26.79
N PHE A 235 7.47 8.87 25.61
CA PHE A 235 8.06 7.65 25.05
C PHE A 235 9.59 7.78 24.88
N VAL A 236 10.07 8.95 24.46
CA VAL A 236 11.51 9.21 24.33
C VAL A 236 12.15 9.46 25.69
N ASN A 237 11.49 10.26 26.54
CA ASN A 237 11.96 10.51 27.90
C ASN A 237 10.78 10.79 28.84
N ASN A 238 10.62 9.96 29.89
CA ASN A 238 9.48 10.04 30.79
C ASN A 238 9.36 11.36 31.58
N LYS A 239 10.45 12.10 31.73
CA LYS A 239 10.49 13.42 32.41
C LYS A 239 10.16 14.57 31.47
N ALA A 240 10.11 14.32 30.17
CA ALA A 240 9.84 15.34 29.19
C ALA A 240 8.39 15.83 29.27
N LYS A 241 8.24 17.13 29.06
CA LYS A 241 6.95 17.83 29.06
C LYS A 241 6.79 18.50 27.71
N LEU A 242 5.62 18.31 27.12
CA LEU A 242 5.22 19.03 25.92
C LEU A 242 5.07 20.52 26.29
N PRO A 243 5.69 21.44 25.54
CA PRO A 243 5.55 22.88 25.78
C PRO A 243 4.13 23.34 25.45
N PHE A 244 3.66 24.41 26.07
CA PHE A 244 2.37 25.00 25.69
C PHE A 244 2.46 25.56 24.27
N ARG A 245 1.38 25.42 23.47
CA ARG A 245 1.34 25.91 22.08
C ARG A 245 1.75 27.37 21.92
N LYS A 246 1.42 28.23 22.89
CA LYS A 246 1.73 29.67 22.87
C LYS A 246 3.22 29.98 23.00
N ASP A 247 4.01 29.05 23.52
CA ASP A 247 5.46 29.23 23.73
C ASP A 247 6.28 28.86 22.49
N VAL A 248 5.65 28.25 21.48
CA VAL A 248 6.29 27.84 20.23
C VAL A 248 6.24 28.99 19.23
N GLN A 249 7.40 29.56 18.91
CA GLN A 249 7.51 30.56 17.85
C GLN A 249 7.24 29.88 16.51
N GLY A 250 6.15 30.34 15.86
CA GLY A 250 5.38 29.58 14.89
C GLY A 250 6.22 28.87 13.82
N ILE A 251 6.02 27.56 13.73
CA ILE A 251 6.30 26.78 12.53
C ILE A 251 5.64 27.52 11.36
N SER A 252 6.38 27.66 10.25
CA SER A 252 6.01 28.44 9.08
C SER A 252 4.64 28.00 8.52
N ARG A 253 3.56 28.64 8.99
CA ARG A 253 2.18 28.31 8.59
C ARG A 253 1.98 28.62 7.11
N GLY A 254 1.54 27.63 6.34
CA GLY A 254 1.25 27.80 4.91
C GLY A 254 2.47 27.87 3.98
N SER A 255 3.69 27.67 4.50
CA SER A 255 4.87 27.52 3.65
C SER A 255 4.86 26.17 2.93
N LYS A 256 5.30 26.14 1.67
CA LYS A 256 5.60 24.89 0.93
C LYS A 256 7.06 24.46 1.05
N ASP A 257 7.85 25.16 1.87
CA ASP A 257 9.20 24.71 2.21
C ASP A 257 9.11 23.62 3.29
N TYR A 258 8.85 22.40 2.85
CA TYR A 258 8.65 21.27 3.76
C TYR A 258 9.90 20.90 4.53
N ARG A 259 11.09 21.11 3.96
CA ARG A 259 12.34 20.88 4.68
C ARG A 259 12.43 21.83 5.87
N LYS A 260 12.14 23.11 5.67
CA LYS A 260 12.11 24.09 6.75
C LYS A 260 11.10 23.71 7.83
N ILE A 261 9.89 23.29 7.44
CA ILE A 261 8.86 22.85 8.39
C ILE A 261 9.34 21.65 9.22
N LEU A 262 9.90 20.62 8.59
CA LEU A 262 10.44 19.45 9.30
C LEU A 262 11.56 19.86 10.26
N CYS A 263 12.47 20.75 9.85
CA CYS A 263 13.53 21.25 10.71
C CYS A 263 12.99 22.10 11.87
N GLU A 264 11.96 22.91 11.67
CA GLU A 264 11.31 23.67 12.74
C GLU A 264 10.69 22.73 13.79
N ILE A 265 9.98 21.68 13.36
CA ILE A 265 9.49 20.61 14.26
C ILE A 265 10.67 19.96 15.01
N GLY A 266 11.72 19.59 14.27
CA GLY A 266 12.91 18.97 14.82
C GLY A 266 13.62 19.83 15.87
N ASN A 267 13.67 21.14 15.67
CA ASN A 267 14.23 22.12 16.60
C ASN A 267 13.39 22.24 17.88
N GLU A 268 12.06 22.23 17.77
CA GLU A 268 11.18 22.21 18.95
C GLU A 268 11.37 20.92 19.75
N LEU A 269 11.45 19.77 19.08
CA LEU A 269 11.77 18.49 19.73
C LEU A 269 13.15 18.55 20.40
N GLU A 270 14.17 19.12 19.75
CA GLU A 270 15.48 19.30 20.36
C GLU A 270 15.41 20.17 21.62
N LYS A 271 14.68 21.29 21.61
CA LYS A 271 14.51 22.15 22.79
C LYS A 271 13.92 21.40 23.98
N ILE A 272 12.99 20.48 23.72
CA ILE A 272 12.36 19.65 24.76
C ILE A 272 13.40 18.71 25.37
N PHE A 273 14.11 17.94 24.55
CA PHE A 273 14.97 16.87 25.05
C PHE A 273 16.36 17.34 25.49
N LYS A 274 16.90 18.41 24.92
CA LYS A 274 18.25 18.93 25.25
C LYS A 274 18.37 19.40 26.69
N LYS A 275 17.28 19.87 27.29
CA LYS A 275 17.23 20.32 28.70
C LYS A 275 17.19 19.17 29.70
N ILE A 276 16.96 17.94 29.22
CA ILE A 276 16.71 16.78 30.08
C ILE A 276 17.94 15.89 30.03
N PRO A 277 18.46 15.44 31.18
CA PRO A 277 19.52 14.45 31.18
C PRO A 277 19.08 13.20 30.41
N LYS A 278 19.95 12.73 29.51
CA LYS A 278 19.79 11.46 28.80
C LYS A 278 20.07 10.34 29.78
N GLN A 279 19.12 10.08 30.66
CA GLN A 279 19.24 9.05 31.69
C GLN A 279 18.98 7.70 31.03
N SER A 280 19.88 6.74 31.22
CA SER A 280 19.53 5.34 31.06
C SER A 280 18.61 4.92 32.20
N ARG A 281 17.61 4.07 31.92
CA ARG A 281 16.85 3.35 32.94
C ARG A 281 17.79 2.55 33.81
N GLY A 282 18.11 3.14 34.97
CA GLY A 282 18.80 2.54 36.10
C GLY A 282 20.13 1.90 35.73
N GLY A 283 21.25 2.49 36.16
CA GLY A 283 22.50 1.74 36.20
C GLY A 283 22.24 0.47 36.99
N LEU A 284 22.30 -0.68 36.32
CA LEU A 284 22.42 -1.97 36.99
C LEU A 284 23.71 -1.81 37.79
N LYS A 285 23.59 -1.49 39.10
CA LYS A 285 24.71 -1.62 40.02
C LYS A 285 25.22 -3.01 39.74
N ALA A 286 26.44 -3.11 39.21
CA ALA A 286 27.12 -4.38 39.05
C ALA A 286 26.84 -5.12 40.34
N VAL A 287 26.06 -6.20 40.26
CA VAL A 287 25.79 -7.04 41.41
C VAL A 287 27.17 -7.49 41.84
N GLY A 288 27.69 -6.83 42.87
CA GLY A 288 28.97 -7.16 43.44
C GLY A 288 28.76 -8.50 44.09
N THR A 289 29.08 -9.59 43.38
CA THR A 289 29.61 -10.88 43.85
C THR A 289 29.35 -11.99 42.83
N THR A 290 30.45 -12.64 42.40
CA THR A 290 30.52 -14.10 42.17
C THR A 290 29.53 -14.76 41.19
N GLY A 291 29.16 -14.09 40.11
CA GLY A 291 28.70 -14.76 38.89
C GLY A 291 29.63 -14.32 37.78
N GLN A 292 30.34 -15.23 37.13
CA GLN A 292 31.20 -14.95 35.98
C GLN A 292 30.53 -13.87 35.13
N ARG A 293 31.21 -12.72 34.92
CA ARG A 293 31.03 -11.98 33.68
C ARG A 293 31.22 -13.05 32.62
N ALA A 294 30.13 -13.56 32.05
CA ALA A 294 30.21 -14.49 30.95
C ALA A 294 30.99 -13.71 29.91
N THR A 295 32.25 -14.09 29.79
CA THR A 295 33.19 -13.69 28.79
C THR A 295 32.43 -13.54 27.49
N LEU A 296 32.21 -12.30 27.06
CA LEU A 296 32.84 -11.76 25.86
C LEU A 296 32.22 -10.39 25.59
N ASP A 297 33.12 -9.44 25.39
CA ASP A 297 32.90 -8.18 24.71
C ASP A 297 32.57 -8.47 23.21
N ILE A 298 31.47 -9.20 22.96
CA ILE A 298 31.08 -9.68 21.61
C ILE A 298 30.61 -8.49 20.78
N VAL A 299 29.89 -7.56 21.41
CA VAL A 299 29.36 -6.37 20.76
C VAL A 299 30.40 -5.26 20.81
N LYS A 300 31.02 -4.98 19.67
CA LYS A 300 32.00 -3.90 19.54
C LYS A 300 31.32 -2.60 19.12
N LYS A 301 31.64 -1.50 19.79
CA LYS A 301 31.15 -0.16 19.44
C LYS A 301 31.39 0.13 17.95
N GLY A 302 30.34 0.59 17.27
CA GLY A 302 30.37 0.93 15.85
C GLY A 302 30.38 -0.26 14.89
N LYS A 303 30.22 -1.50 15.38
CA LYS A 303 30.09 -2.69 14.54
C LYS A 303 28.71 -3.30 14.66
N LEU A 304 28.18 -3.75 13.52
CA LEU A 304 26.95 -4.55 13.49
C LEU A 304 27.22 -5.90 14.15
N PHE A 305 26.34 -6.30 15.06
CA PHE A 305 26.34 -7.62 15.67
C PHE A 305 25.12 -8.40 15.20
N ILE A 306 25.34 -9.62 14.70
CA ILE A 306 24.28 -10.51 14.21
C ILE A 306 24.34 -11.79 15.02
N ALA A 307 23.21 -12.17 15.61
CA ALA A 307 23.03 -13.43 16.31
C ALA A 307 21.89 -14.22 15.66
N ALA A 308 22.16 -15.47 15.28
CA ALA A 308 21.12 -16.39 14.86
C ALA A 308 20.60 -17.16 16.09
N CYS A 309 19.29 -17.15 16.30
CA CYS A 309 18.65 -17.90 17.38
C CYS A 309 17.62 -18.88 16.80
N ALA A 310 17.85 -20.17 16.99
CA ALA A 310 16.94 -21.22 16.52
C ALA A 310 15.64 -21.28 17.36
N ASP A 311 15.73 -20.94 18.65
CA ASP A 311 14.62 -20.99 19.60
C ASP A 311 14.06 -19.58 19.85
N LYS A 312 12.90 -19.30 19.25
CA LYS A 312 12.23 -17.98 19.35
C LYS A 312 11.95 -17.57 20.80
N THR A 313 11.76 -18.54 21.72
CA THR A 313 11.44 -18.24 23.13
C THR A 313 12.62 -17.62 23.89
N ARG A 314 13.84 -17.78 23.37
CA ARG A 314 15.06 -17.23 23.98
C ARG A 314 15.37 -15.80 23.53
N VAL A 315 14.74 -15.30 22.47
CA VAL A 315 15.01 -13.96 21.93
C VAL A 315 14.90 -12.85 22.99
N PRO A 316 13.84 -12.79 23.83
CA PRO A 316 13.76 -11.79 24.90
C PRO A 316 14.92 -11.90 25.91
N ASN A 317 15.29 -13.13 26.30
CA ASN A 317 16.39 -13.36 27.25
C ASN A 317 17.74 -12.93 26.67
N ILE A 318 17.96 -13.16 25.37
CA ILE A 318 19.17 -12.74 24.66
C ILE A 318 19.26 -11.22 24.62
N ILE A 319 18.17 -10.54 24.21
CA ILE A 319 18.10 -9.06 24.19
C ILE A 319 18.42 -8.52 25.59
N MET A 320 17.74 -9.01 26.62
CA MET A 320 17.95 -8.54 28.00
C MET A 320 19.39 -8.78 28.48
N SER A 321 20.00 -9.92 28.12
CA SER A 321 21.40 -10.20 28.46
C SER A 321 22.37 -9.23 27.80
N LEU A 322 22.13 -8.84 26.53
CA LEU A 322 22.94 -7.85 25.83
C LEU A 322 22.89 -6.48 26.53
N TYR A 323 21.71 -6.04 26.96
CA TYR A 323 21.55 -4.78 27.69
C TYR A 323 22.16 -4.84 29.10
N ALA A 324 21.91 -5.93 29.84
CA ALA A 324 22.48 -6.12 31.18
C ALA A 324 24.01 -6.12 31.17
N ASN A 325 24.63 -6.73 30.15
CA ASN A 325 26.08 -6.71 29.95
C ASN A 325 26.63 -5.30 29.64
N ASN A 326 25.80 -4.42 29.07
CA ASN A 326 26.10 -3.01 28.83
C ASN A 326 25.67 -2.08 29.98
N GLY A 327 25.28 -2.64 31.13
CA GLY A 327 25.04 -1.91 32.38
C GLY A 327 23.72 -1.13 32.47
N ASN A 328 22.82 -1.29 31.50
CA ASN A 328 21.56 -0.54 31.42
C ASN A 328 20.40 -1.47 31.04
N TYR A 329 19.17 -1.08 31.35
CA TYR A 329 17.98 -1.68 30.74
C TYR A 329 17.66 -1.01 29.40
N PRO A 330 17.03 -1.73 28.44
CA PRO A 330 16.62 -1.11 27.18
C PRO A 330 15.52 -0.06 27.40
N GLU A 331 15.66 1.07 26.71
CA GLU A 331 14.58 2.03 26.53
C GLU A 331 13.68 1.65 25.34
N PRO A 332 12.40 2.06 25.34
CA PRO A 332 11.47 1.73 24.26
C PRO A 332 11.94 2.16 22.86
N TRP A 333 12.67 3.27 22.77
CA TRP A 333 13.21 3.79 21.52
C TRP A 333 14.52 3.11 21.08
N GLN A 334 15.14 2.27 21.91
CA GLN A 334 16.37 1.56 21.54
C GLN A 334 16.10 0.25 20.80
N LEU A 335 14.88 -0.29 20.86
CA LEU A 335 14.54 -1.59 20.31
C LEU A 335 13.47 -1.48 19.21
N LEU A 336 13.66 -2.25 18.13
CA LEU A 336 12.64 -2.48 17.11
C LEU A 336 12.38 -3.98 16.99
N ILE A 337 11.22 -4.43 17.45
CA ILE A 337 10.78 -5.82 17.30
C ILE A 337 10.08 -5.95 15.95
N CYS A 338 10.76 -6.58 15.00
CA CYS A 338 10.23 -6.76 13.66
C CYS A 338 9.15 -7.86 13.61
N THR A 339 8.06 -7.59 12.92
CA THR A 339 6.96 -8.50 12.62
C THR A 339 6.71 -8.50 11.11
N THR A 340 5.77 -9.34 10.63
CA THR A 340 5.36 -9.32 9.22
C THR A 340 4.71 -8.01 8.78
N SER A 341 4.25 -7.18 9.72
CA SER A 341 3.66 -5.86 9.46
C SER A 341 4.63 -4.70 9.65
N THR A 342 5.89 -4.96 10.00
CA THR A 342 6.89 -3.89 10.16
C THR A 342 7.16 -3.21 8.82
N THR A 343 7.09 -1.88 8.81
CA THR A 343 7.21 -1.10 7.59
C THR A 343 8.66 -0.76 7.26
N MET A 344 8.94 -0.47 5.99
CA MET A 344 10.27 0.00 5.56
C MET A 344 10.64 1.33 6.20
N GLU A 345 9.65 2.16 6.51
CA GLU A 345 9.84 3.43 7.22
C GLU A 345 10.39 3.19 8.64
N GLU A 346 9.76 2.30 9.42
CA GLU A 346 10.18 1.96 10.77
C GLU A 346 11.64 1.46 10.80
N LEU A 347 11.99 0.59 9.85
CA LEU A 347 13.36 0.09 9.69
C LEU A 347 14.34 1.22 9.37
N THR A 348 14.02 2.06 8.39
CA THR A 348 14.90 3.14 7.93
C THR A 348 15.15 4.16 9.04
N ILE A 349 14.10 4.55 9.75
CA ILE A 349 14.16 5.51 10.87
C ILE A 349 15.00 4.91 12.02
N PHE A 350 14.77 3.64 12.37
CA PHE A 350 15.54 2.96 13.42
C PHE A 350 17.04 2.89 13.08
N ILE A 351 17.37 2.54 11.83
CA ILE A 351 18.74 2.50 11.34
C ILE A 351 19.38 3.89 11.46
N LYS A 352 18.74 4.93 10.93
CA LYS A 352 19.25 6.32 11.03
C LYS A 352 19.46 6.77 12.47
N ARG A 353 18.49 6.49 13.35
CA ARG A 353 18.60 6.77 14.79
C ARG A 353 19.86 6.13 15.37
N SER A 354 20.09 4.86 15.06
CA SER A 354 21.27 4.11 15.52
C SER A 354 22.58 4.70 15.00
N PHE A 355 22.64 5.05 13.70
CA PHE A 355 23.84 5.60 13.07
C PHE A 355 24.16 7.03 13.52
N PHE A 356 23.15 7.86 13.82
CA PHE A 356 23.34 9.25 14.24
C PHE A 356 23.48 9.41 15.76
N ALA A 357 23.19 8.36 16.53
CA ALA A 357 23.21 8.37 17.99
C ALA A 357 24.51 8.92 18.59
N SER A 358 25.67 8.49 18.07
CA SER A 358 26.96 8.87 18.65
C SER A 358 27.26 10.37 18.53
N LYS A 359 26.84 11.03 17.46
CA LYS A 359 27.02 12.47 17.26
C LYS A 359 26.06 13.31 18.10
N ASN A 360 24.99 12.69 18.60
CA ASN A 360 23.91 13.36 19.31
C ASN A 360 23.90 13.02 20.81
N GLY A 361 25.04 12.60 21.37
CA GLY A 361 25.23 12.32 22.80
C GLY A 361 24.51 11.06 23.28
N TYR A 362 24.32 10.08 22.38
CA TYR A 362 23.86 8.73 22.68
C TYR A 362 24.95 7.68 22.40
N GLU A 363 26.22 8.06 22.39
CA GLU A 363 27.35 7.20 21.97
C GLU A 363 27.59 5.92 22.77
N ASN A 364 26.97 5.78 23.95
CA ASN A 364 27.09 4.62 24.83
C ASN A 364 25.78 3.81 24.92
N HIS A 365 24.81 4.11 24.05
CA HIS A 365 23.55 3.39 23.98
C HIS A 365 23.65 2.23 22.98
N LEU A 366 23.19 1.06 23.41
CA LEU A 366 22.99 -0.10 22.53
C LEU A 366 21.67 0.04 21.79
N PHE A 367 21.68 -0.23 20.49
CA PHE A 367 20.51 -0.29 19.61
C PHE A 367 20.41 -1.68 18.99
#